data_AF-A0A352KLS3-F1
#
_entry.id   AF-A0A352KLS3-F1
#
_cell.length_a   1.000
_cell.length_b   1.000
_cell.length_c   1.000
_cell.angle_alpha   90.00
_cell.angle_beta   90.00
_cell.angle_gamma   90.00
#
_symmetry.space_group_name_H-M   'P 1'
#
loop_
_entity.id
_entity.type
_entity.pdbx_description
1 polymer ?
#
loop_
_entity_poly.entity_id
_entity_poly.type
_entity_poly.pdbx_seq_one_letter_code
_entity_poly.pdbx_strand_id
1 'polypeptide(L)'
;PVLVTGIEQGGQLMTTTDVENWPGDAEGLQGPELMSRMLQHAEHFDSEVIFDQIHQADLQTRPFVLSGDNHQYQADALIIATGASAKYLGLESEEAFKGRGVSACATC
;
A
#
# COMPACT_ATOMS: atom_id res chain seq x y z
N PRO A 1 -4.58 6.48 -15.56
CA PRO A 1 -3.97 7.40 -14.57
C PRO A 1 -2.66 6.80 -14.07
N VAL A 2 -1.74 7.61 -13.51
CA VAL A 2 -0.49 7.09 -12.93
C VAL A 2 -0.70 6.77 -11.45
N LEU A 3 -0.28 5.57 -11.03
CA LEU A 3 -0.24 5.13 -9.64
C LEU A 3 1.23 4.84 -9.27
N VAL A 4 1.72 5.50 -8.23
CA VAL A 4 3.03 5.22 -7.64
C VAL A 4 2.84 4.28 -6.47
N THR A 5 3.51 3.11 -6.48
CA THR A 5 3.23 2.03 -5.52
C THR A 5 3.73 2.32 -4.11
N GLY A 6 4.81 3.09 -3.98
CA GLY A 6 5.64 3.10 -2.78
C GLY A 6 6.42 1.79 -2.58
N ILE A 7 7.16 1.72 -1.47
CA ILE A 7 8.00 0.56 -1.11
C ILE A 7 7.15 -0.71 -0.84
N GLU A 8 6.00 -0.55 -0.18
CA GLU A 8 5.11 -1.64 0.18
C GLU A 8 3.96 -1.78 -0.85
N GLN A 9 4.27 -2.29 -2.05
CA GLN A 9 3.26 -2.53 -3.08
C GLN A 9 2.17 -3.49 -2.55
N GLY A 10 0.91 -3.08 -2.61
CA GLY A 10 -0.22 -3.80 -2.02
C GLY A 10 -0.55 -3.37 -0.58
N GLY A 11 0.28 -2.54 0.05
CA GLY A 11 0.02 -2.00 1.38
C GLY A 11 -0.04 -3.06 2.48
N GLN A 12 -0.70 -2.71 3.60
CA GLN A 12 -0.64 -3.51 4.83
C GLN A 12 -1.22 -4.93 4.67
N LEU A 13 -2.17 -5.14 3.76
CA LEU A 13 -2.76 -6.47 3.53
C LEU A 13 -1.74 -7.48 2.99
N MET A 14 -0.59 -7.04 2.48
CA MET A 14 0.51 -7.95 2.13
C MET A 14 1.11 -8.67 3.33
N THR A 15 0.87 -8.16 4.54
CA THR A 15 1.42 -8.72 5.79
C THR A 15 0.43 -9.55 6.59
N THR A 16 -0.84 -9.61 6.18
CA THR A 16 -1.85 -10.47 6.81
C THR A 16 -2.02 -11.77 6.03
N THR A 17 -2.27 -12.87 6.73
CA THR A 17 -2.59 -14.15 6.09
C THR A 17 -4.05 -14.17 5.68
N ASP A 18 -4.96 -14.10 6.65
CA ASP A 18 -6.39 -14.32 6.44
C ASP A 18 -7.18 -13.01 6.48
N VAL A 19 -8.14 -12.88 5.58
CA VAL A 19 -9.08 -11.76 5.47
C VAL A 19 -10.48 -12.35 5.43
N GLU A 20 -11.19 -12.31 6.56
CA GLU A 20 -12.52 -12.91 6.71
C GLU A 20 -13.67 -11.90 6.51
N ASN A 21 -13.33 -10.61 6.43
CA ASN A 21 -14.29 -9.50 6.47
C ASN A 21 -14.34 -8.68 5.18
N TRP A 22 -13.72 -9.17 4.09
CA TRP A 22 -13.85 -8.56 2.78
C TRP A 22 -15.14 -9.02 2.09
N PRO A 23 -16.14 -8.15 1.91
CA PRO A 23 -17.44 -8.55 1.40
C PRO A 23 -17.33 -9.03 -0.06
N GLY A 24 -17.86 -10.21 -0.33
CA GLY A 24 -17.88 -10.83 -1.66
C GLY A 24 -16.95 -12.03 -1.81
N ASP A 25 -16.06 -12.26 -0.85
CA ASP A 25 -15.18 -13.43 -0.80
C ASP A 25 -15.57 -14.32 0.39
N ALA A 26 -16.43 -15.30 0.12
CA ALA A 26 -17.04 -16.17 1.14
C ALA A 26 -16.14 -17.36 1.56
N GLU A 27 -15.16 -17.70 0.72
CA GLU A 27 -14.17 -18.73 0.98
C GLU A 27 -12.86 -18.02 1.34
N GLY A 28 -12.24 -18.41 2.46
CA GLY A 28 -11.14 -17.67 3.11
C GLY A 28 -10.16 -17.01 2.12
N LEU A 29 -10.09 -15.68 2.19
CA LEU A 29 -9.31 -14.85 1.28
C LEU A 29 -7.97 -14.51 1.91
N GLN A 30 -6.90 -14.58 1.12
CA GLN A 30 -5.60 -14.08 1.57
C GLN A 30 -5.37 -12.63 1.20
N GLY A 31 -4.74 -11.87 2.09
CA GLY A 31 -4.41 -10.46 1.87
C GLY A 31 -3.61 -10.21 0.57
N PRO A 32 -2.50 -10.93 0.33
CA PRO A 32 -1.74 -10.81 -0.92
C PRO A 32 -2.55 -11.15 -2.18
N GLU A 33 -3.47 -12.10 -2.10
CA GLU A 33 -4.34 -12.49 -3.22
C GLU A 33 -5.31 -11.36 -3.58
N LEU A 34 -5.95 -10.76 -2.56
CA LEU A 34 -6.83 -9.61 -2.75
C LEU A 34 -6.09 -8.45 -3.42
N MET A 35 -4.87 -8.14 -2.95
CA MET A 35 -4.09 -7.03 -3.52
C MET A 35 -3.62 -7.32 -4.95
N SER A 36 -3.30 -8.57 -5.27
CA SER A 36 -3.00 -8.97 -6.65
C SER A 36 -4.21 -8.78 -7.57
N ARG A 37 -5.42 -9.17 -7.11
CA ARG A 37 -6.68 -8.94 -7.86
C ARG A 37 -6.95 -7.45 -8.08
N MET A 38 -6.69 -6.60 -7.08
CA MET A 38 -6.83 -5.16 -7.22
C MET A 38 -5.84 -4.55 -8.22
N LEU A 39 -4.58 -5.00 -8.21
CA LEU A 39 -3.58 -4.55 -9.17
C LEU A 39 -4.02 -4.88 -10.60
N GLN A 40 -4.41 -6.14 -10.86
CA GLN A 40 -4.90 -6.58 -12.16
C GLN A 40 -6.12 -5.78 -12.61
N HIS A 41 -7.03 -5.45 -11.69
CA HIS A 41 -8.20 -4.62 -11.98
C HIS A 41 -7.79 -3.18 -12.38
N ALA A 42 -6.82 -2.58 -11.69
CA ALA A 42 -6.33 -1.26 -12.06
C ALA A 42 -5.64 -1.24 -13.44
N GLU A 43 -4.81 -2.25 -13.73
CA GLU A 43 -4.13 -2.41 -15.01
C GLU A 43 -5.11 -2.71 -16.16
N HIS A 44 -6.20 -3.42 -15.89
CA HIS A 44 -7.25 -3.70 -16.88
C HIS A 44 -7.91 -2.43 -17.44
N PHE A 45 -7.92 -1.35 -16.65
CA PHE A 45 -8.40 -0.03 -17.07
C PHE A 45 -7.26 0.93 -17.41
N ASP A 46 -6.13 0.40 -17.89
CA ASP A 46 -4.98 1.14 -18.40
C ASP A 46 -4.37 2.12 -17.36
N SER A 47 -4.42 1.76 -16.06
CA SER A 47 -3.65 2.49 -15.05
C SER A 47 -2.17 2.15 -15.18
N GLU A 48 -1.33 3.17 -15.29
CA GLU A 48 0.12 3.01 -15.30
C GLU A 48 0.63 2.89 -13.87
N VAL A 49 1.13 1.71 -13.51
CA VAL A 49 1.64 1.43 -12.16
C VAL A 49 3.16 1.52 -12.18
N ILE A 50 3.70 2.48 -11.43
CA ILE A 50 5.13 2.77 -11.38
C ILE A 50 5.65 2.42 -10.00
N PHE A 51 6.65 1.53 -9.96
CA PHE A 51 7.38 1.26 -8.74
C PHE A 51 8.35 2.41 -8.45
N ASP A 52 7.95 3.28 -7.53
CA ASP A 52 8.75 4.40 -7.06
C ASP A 52 8.29 4.81 -5.67
N GLN A 53 9.11 5.57 -4.94
CA GLN A 53 8.80 6.08 -3.62
C GLN A 53 8.86 7.61 -3.64
N ILE A 54 7.71 8.26 -3.42
CA ILE A 54 7.67 9.72 -3.30
C ILE A 54 8.23 10.15 -1.94
N HIS A 55 9.21 11.04 -1.94
CA HIS A 55 9.83 11.58 -0.74
C HIS A 55 9.59 13.10 -0.57
N GLN A 56 9.14 13.81 -1.62
CA GLN A 56 8.80 15.24 -1.55
C GLN A 56 7.63 15.58 -2.47
N ALA A 57 6.79 16.52 -2.03
CA ALA A 57 5.70 17.08 -2.84
C ALA A 57 5.64 18.62 -2.68
N ASP A 58 5.64 19.35 -3.80
CA ASP A 58 5.25 20.77 -3.85
C ASP A 58 3.79 20.87 -4.29
N LEU A 59 2.94 21.29 -3.33
CA LEU A 59 1.49 21.42 -3.50
C LEU A 59 1.04 22.88 -3.58
N GLN A 60 1.96 23.84 -3.53
CA GLN A 60 1.63 25.28 -3.52
C GLN A 60 1.46 25.83 -4.93
N THR A 61 2.06 25.17 -5.92
CA THR A 61 2.01 25.56 -7.33
C THR A 61 1.31 24.48 -8.15
N ARG A 62 0.70 24.87 -9.29
CA ARG A 62 0.04 23.96 -10.23
C ARG A 62 0.77 23.96 -11.58
N PRO A 63 0.98 22.80 -12.21
CA PRO A 63 0.65 21.46 -11.72
C PRO A 63 1.47 21.10 -10.47
N PHE A 64 0.93 20.23 -9.61
CA PHE A 64 1.65 19.75 -8.43
C PHE A 64 2.90 19.00 -8.87
N VAL A 65 3.99 19.15 -8.12
CA VAL A 65 5.27 18.51 -8.44
C VAL A 65 5.62 17.51 -7.34
N LEU A 66 5.91 16.27 -7.72
CA LEU A 66 6.31 15.21 -6.79
C LEU A 66 7.70 14.71 -7.18
N SER A 67 8.57 14.51 -6.20
CA SER A 67 9.89 13.90 -6.40
C SER A 67 9.89 12.52 -5.77
N GLY A 68 10.15 11.51 -6.60
CA GLY A 68 10.44 10.15 -6.17
C GLY A 68 11.92 9.81 -6.32
N ASP A 69 12.29 8.63 -5.84
CA ASP A 69 13.68 8.13 -5.88
C ASP A 69 14.21 8.02 -7.31
N ASN A 70 13.34 7.65 -8.26
CA ASN A 70 13.73 7.41 -9.65
C ASN A 70 13.22 8.48 -10.62
N HIS A 71 12.09 9.13 -10.34
CA HIS A 71 11.46 10.07 -11.27
C HIS A 71 10.91 11.33 -10.58
N GLN A 72 10.66 12.35 -11.40
CA GLN A 72 9.89 13.52 -11.02
C GLN A 72 8.54 13.48 -11.75
N TYR A 73 7.46 13.74 -11.02
CA TYR A 73 6.10 13.67 -11.52
C TYR A 73 5.44 15.05 -11.48
N GLN A 74 4.53 15.29 -12.41
CA GLN A 74 3.66 16.46 -12.40
C GLN A 74 2.21 16.00 -12.55
N ALA A 75 1.31 16.62 -11.78
CA ALA A 75 -0.11 16.26 -11.83
C ALA A 75 -1.02 17.47 -11.60
N ASP A 76 -2.08 17.59 -12.42
CA ASP A 76 -3.12 18.61 -12.23
C ASP A 76 -4.02 18.30 -11.01
N ALA A 77 -4.14 17.02 -10.67
CA ALA A 77 -4.84 16.52 -9.50
C ALA A 77 -4.05 15.39 -8.84
N LEU A 78 -4.05 15.34 -7.52
CA LEU A 78 -3.30 14.36 -6.73
C LEU A 78 -4.25 13.67 -5.74
N ILE A 79 -4.23 12.34 -5.73
CA ILE A 79 -4.89 11.51 -4.70
C ILE A 79 -3.79 10.93 -3.82
N ILE A 80 -3.89 11.16 -2.50
CA ILE A 80 -2.94 10.63 -1.53
C ILE A 80 -3.57 9.40 -0.85
N ALA A 81 -2.97 8.24 -1.09
CA ALA A 81 -3.41 6.95 -0.54
C ALA A 81 -2.23 6.16 0.07
N THR A 82 -1.26 6.84 0.68
CA THR A 82 -0.02 6.25 1.23
C THR A 82 -0.24 5.36 2.47
N GLY A 83 -1.48 5.20 2.92
CA GLY A 83 -1.81 4.43 4.11
C GLY A 83 -1.13 4.96 5.37
N ALA A 84 -0.74 4.03 6.24
CA ALA A 84 0.02 4.26 7.46
C ALA A 84 0.97 3.09 7.70
N SER A 85 1.97 3.28 8.55
CA SER A 85 2.84 2.20 9.02
C SER A 85 2.52 1.87 10.47
N ALA A 86 2.55 0.59 10.82
CA ALA A 86 2.38 0.15 12.20
C ALA A 86 3.51 0.70 13.08
N LYS A 87 3.14 1.26 14.24
CA LYS A 87 4.11 1.67 15.25
C LYS A 87 4.38 0.49 16.16
N TYR A 88 5.63 0.03 16.16
CA TYR A 88 6.11 -1.05 17.01
C TYR A 88 6.80 -0.47 18.25
N LEU A 89 6.84 -1.23 19.33
CA LEU A 89 7.55 -0.87 20.56
C LEU A 89 9.07 -0.88 20.38
N GLY A 90 9.58 -1.59 19.37
CA GLY A 90 11.00 -1.66 19.05
C GLY A 90 11.77 -2.65 19.93
N LEU A 91 11.09 -3.67 20.43
CA LEU A 91 11.70 -4.72 21.24
C LEU A 91 12.14 -5.89 20.34
N GLU A 92 13.30 -6.50 20.62
CA GLU A 92 13.76 -7.67 19.87
C GLU A 92 12.76 -8.85 19.92
N SER A 93 12.08 -9.01 21.05
CA SER A 93 11.03 -10.03 21.22
C SER A 93 9.79 -9.74 20.36
N GLU A 94 9.45 -8.47 20.15
CA GLU A 94 8.31 -8.07 19.32
C GLU A 94 8.53 -8.50 17.86
N GLU A 95 9.74 -8.30 17.34
CA GLU A 95 10.10 -8.75 16.00
C GLU A 95 10.19 -10.29 15.92
N ALA A 96 10.75 -10.94 16.94
CA ALA A 96 10.89 -12.40 16.97
C ALA A 96 9.55 -13.16 16.98
N PHE A 97 8.48 -12.56 17.51
CA PHE A 97 7.15 -13.15 17.63
C PHE A 97 6.11 -12.56 16.66
N LYS A 98 6.52 -11.68 15.75
CA LYS A 98 5.64 -11.08 14.74
C LYS A 98 5.01 -12.16 13.86
N GLY A 99 3.68 -12.14 13.72
CA GLY A 99 2.90 -13.17 13.03
C GLY A 99 2.80 -14.52 13.77
N ARG A 100 3.35 -14.63 14.99
CA ARG A 100 3.37 -15.84 15.83
C ARG A 100 2.93 -15.56 17.28
N GLY A 101 2.06 -14.58 17.47
CA GLY A 101 1.57 -14.13 18.77
C GLY A 101 1.65 -12.62 18.98
N VAL A 102 2.50 -11.93 18.22
CA VAL A 102 2.51 -10.47 18.09
C VAL A 102 1.88 -10.09 16.76
N SER A 103 0.86 -9.23 16.79
CA SER A 103 0.22 -8.66 15.61
C SER A 103 0.04 -7.16 15.79
N ALA A 104 0.20 -6.41 14.70
CA ALA A 104 -0.11 -4.99 14.63
C ALA A 104 -1.53 -4.71 14.10
N CYS A 105 -2.26 -5.75 13.71
CA CYS A 105 -3.65 -5.69 13.31
C CYS A 105 -4.45 -6.65 14.19
N ALA A 106 -5.43 -6.14 14.94
CA ALA A 106 -6.43 -7.03 15.51
C ALA A 106 -7.19 -7.67 14.35
N THR A 107 -7.41 -8.98 14.38
CA THR A 107 -8.36 -9.62 13.46
C THR A 107 -9.70 -8.89 13.60
N CYS A 108 -10.08 -8.16 12.55
CA CYS A 108 -11.34 -7.43 12.48
C CYS A 108 -12.40 -8.29 11.80
#